data_AF-A0A515KTW6-F1
#
_entry.id   AF-A0A515KTW6-F1
#
_cell.length_a   1.000
_cell.length_b   1.000
_cell.length_c   1.000
_cell.angle_alpha   90.00
_cell.angle_beta   90.00
_cell.angle_gamma   90.00
#
_symmetry.space_group_name_H-M   'P 1'
#
loop_
_entity.id
_entity.type
_entity.pdbx_description
1 polymer ?
#
loop_
_entity_poly.entity_id
_entity_poly.type
_entity_poly.pdbx_seq_one_letter_code
_entity_poly.pdbx_strand_id
1 'polypeptide(L)'
;QDTVLHLAAREGSVEDLEVEDVLKVGYKGIKCVESGGPEPGVGCAGRGVITSINFLEENGAYDDVDYVSYDVLGDVVCGGFAMPIRENKAQEIYIVMSGEMMALYAANNIAKGILKYAHSGGVRLGGLICNERQTDR
;
A
#
# COMPACT_ATOMS: atom_id res chain seq x y z
N GLN A 1 3.29 -6.06 -15.77
CA GLN A 1 4.42 -6.12 -14.82
C GLN A 1 4.17 -7.33 -13.95
N ASP A 2 5.18 -8.17 -13.74
CA ASP A 2 5.07 -9.30 -12.81
C ASP A 2 5.04 -8.79 -11.37
N THR A 3 4.31 -9.48 -10.49
CA THR A 3 4.15 -9.08 -9.08
C THR A 3 5.03 -9.92 -8.17
N VAL A 4 5.33 -9.40 -6.98
CA VAL A 4 6.13 -10.11 -5.96
C VAL A 4 5.54 -11.49 -5.68
N LEU A 5 4.24 -11.57 -5.40
CA LEU A 5 3.59 -12.86 -5.13
C LEU A 5 3.54 -13.79 -6.35
N HIS A 6 3.41 -13.26 -7.56
CA HIS A 6 3.39 -14.09 -8.76
C HIS A 6 4.76 -14.72 -9.03
N LEU A 7 5.84 -13.93 -8.90
CA LEU A 7 7.21 -14.41 -9.06
C LEU A 7 7.59 -15.38 -7.93
N ALA A 8 7.21 -15.07 -6.69
CA ALA A 8 7.45 -15.97 -5.56
C ALA A 8 6.74 -17.32 -5.73
N ALA A 9 5.52 -17.33 -6.28
CA ALA A 9 4.83 -18.58 -6.59
C ALA A 9 5.51 -19.41 -7.69
N ARG A 10 6.27 -18.76 -8.59
CA ARG A 10 7.01 -19.41 -9.67
C ARG A 10 8.36 -19.95 -9.21
N GLU A 11 9.10 -19.16 -8.43
CA GLU A 11 10.43 -19.52 -7.91
C GLU A 11 10.37 -20.40 -6.65
N GLY A 12 9.24 -20.39 -5.94
CA GLY A 12 8.94 -21.27 -4.80
C GLY A 12 8.72 -20.51 -3.50
N SER A 13 9.48 -19.43 -3.27
CA SER A 13 9.31 -18.53 -2.13
C SER A 13 9.74 -17.10 -2.46
N VAL A 14 9.49 -16.16 -1.54
CA VAL A 14 10.03 -14.79 -1.63
C VAL A 14 11.51 -14.71 -1.24
N GLU A 15 12.05 -15.71 -0.54
CA GLU A 15 13.46 -15.76 -0.15
C GLU A 15 14.36 -16.09 -1.34
N ASP A 16 13.78 -16.64 -2.41
CA ASP A 16 14.47 -16.99 -3.66
C ASP A 16 14.42 -15.86 -4.71
N LEU A 17 13.81 -14.71 -4.37
CA LEU A 17 13.72 -13.55 -5.25
C LEU A 17 14.78 -12.52 -4.93
N GLU A 18 15.27 -11.83 -5.96
CA GLU A 18 16.08 -10.63 -5.82
C GLU A 18 15.23 -9.38 -6.11
N VAL A 19 15.63 -8.21 -5.56
CA VAL A 19 14.85 -6.97 -5.74
C VAL A 19 14.72 -6.59 -7.20
N GLU A 20 15.76 -6.85 -8.00
CA GLU A 20 15.82 -6.57 -9.43
C GLU A 20 14.77 -7.36 -10.24
N ASP A 21 14.32 -8.51 -9.72
CA ASP A 21 13.30 -9.32 -10.37
C ASP A 21 11.95 -8.59 -10.38
N VAL A 22 11.60 -7.97 -9.25
CA VAL A 22 10.29 -7.36 -9.01
C VAL A 22 10.27 -5.85 -9.28
N LEU A 23 11.40 -5.17 -9.12
CA LEU A 23 11.52 -3.72 -9.23
C LEU A 23 11.72 -3.31 -10.69
N LYS A 24 10.89 -2.39 -11.16
CA LYS A 24 10.98 -1.81 -12.50
C LYS A 24 11.15 -0.30 -12.41
N VAL A 25 12.02 0.25 -13.25
CA VAL A 25 12.24 1.69 -13.31
C VAL A 25 11.35 2.29 -14.40
N GLY A 26 10.46 3.17 -14.00
CA GLY A 26 9.49 3.84 -14.86
C GLY A 26 9.89 5.28 -15.23
N TYR A 27 8.88 6.12 -15.43
CA TYR A 27 9.05 7.52 -15.81
C TYR A 27 9.94 8.27 -14.80
N LYS A 28 10.88 9.07 -15.30
CA LYS A 28 11.81 9.88 -14.47
C LYS A 28 12.57 9.09 -13.40
N GLY A 29 12.79 7.79 -13.60
CA GLY A 29 13.54 6.98 -12.65
C GLY A 29 12.72 6.48 -11.45
N ILE A 30 11.39 6.63 -11.47
CA ILE A 30 10.53 6.11 -10.39
C ILE A 30 10.66 4.59 -10.33
N LYS A 31 11.05 4.07 -9.16
CA LYS A 31 11.13 2.64 -8.88
C LYS A 31 9.73 2.12 -8.52
N CYS A 32 9.19 1.19 -9.31
CA CYS A 32 7.85 0.64 -9.15
C CYS A 32 7.90 -0.86 -8.81
N VAL A 33 7.13 -1.28 -7.82
CA VAL A 33 6.94 -2.69 -7.44
C VAL A 33 5.46 -2.93 -7.21
N GLU A 34 4.98 -4.11 -7.63
CA GLU A 34 3.60 -4.55 -7.40
C GLU A 34 3.60 -5.74 -6.44
N SER A 35 2.94 -5.62 -5.29
CA SER A 35 2.79 -6.73 -4.33
C SER A 35 2.09 -7.93 -4.97
N GLY A 36 1.03 -7.65 -5.75
CA GLY A 36 0.09 -8.65 -6.21
C GLY A 36 -0.81 -9.17 -5.09
N GLY A 37 -1.63 -10.16 -5.42
CA GLY A 37 -2.59 -10.76 -4.52
C GLY A 37 -2.95 -12.18 -4.96
N PRO A 38 -3.61 -12.96 -4.09
CA PRO A 38 -4.11 -14.27 -4.45
C PRO A 38 -5.24 -14.16 -5.48
N GLU A 39 -5.56 -15.27 -6.14
CA GLU A 39 -6.76 -15.35 -6.96
C GLU A 39 -8.02 -15.00 -6.15
N PRO A 40 -9.00 -14.31 -6.76
CA PRO A 40 -10.25 -13.95 -6.08
C PRO A 40 -10.90 -15.15 -5.40
N GLY A 41 -11.08 -15.06 -4.08
CA GLY A 41 -11.71 -16.11 -3.26
C GLY A 41 -10.76 -17.19 -2.71
N VAL A 42 -9.47 -17.16 -3.05
CA VAL A 42 -8.51 -18.23 -2.67
C VAL A 42 -7.62 -17.86 -1.48
N GLY A 43 -7.39 -16.58 -1.19
CA GLY A 43 -6.49 -16.16 -0.12
C GLY A 43 -6.77 -14.77 0.47
N CYS A 44 -5.80 -14.28 1.25
CA CYS A 44 -5.86 -12.95 1.86
C CYS A 44 -4.89 -11.99 1.17
N ALA A 45 -5.42 -11.02 0.40
CA ALA A 45 -4.62 -9.99 -0.25
C ALA A 45 -3.76 -9.18 0.73
N GLY A 46 -4.26 -8.95 1.95
CA GLY A 46 -3.49 -8.29 3.00
C GLY A 46 -2.20 -9.04 3.39
N ARG A 47 -2.17 -10.38 3.30
CA ARG A 47 -0.94 -11.15 3.56
C ARG A 47 0.11 -10.88 2.47
N GLY A 48 -0.32 -10.68 1.23
CA GLY A 48 0.57 -10.30 0.12
C GLY A 48 1.25 -8.96 0.35
N VAL A 49 0.49 -7.97 0.84
CA VAL A 49 1.03 -6.65 1.18
C VAL A 49 2.12 -6.77 2.26
N ILE A 50 1.85 -7.53 3.33
CA ILE A 50 2.82 -7.75 4.41
C ILE A 50 4.10 -8.40 3.88
N THR A 51 3.94 -9.52 3.17
CA THR A 51 5.07 -10.26 2.61
C THR A 51 5.92 -9.40 1.66
N SER A 52 5.28 -8.61 0.80
CA SER A 52 5.99 -7.77 -0.16
C SER A 52 6.74 -6.61 0.50
N ILE A 53 6.13 -5.97 1.50
CA ILE A 53 6.78 -4.86 2.22
C ILE A 53 8.01 -5.36 2.99
N ASN A 54 7.89 -6.49 3.68
CA ASN A 54 9.02 -7.09 4.41
C ASN A 54 10.14 -7.49 3.45
N PHE A 55 9.81 -8.17 2.34
CA PHE A 55 10.79 -8.52 1.31
C PHE A 55 11.56 -7.29 0.78
N LEU A 56 10.85 -6.21 0.46
CA LEU A 56 11.47 -4.97 -0.04
C LEU A 56 12.37 -4.29 1.01
N GLU A 57 11.96 -4.33 2.28
CA GLU A 57 12.73 -3.76 3.38
C GLU A 57 14.01 -4.57 3.65
N GLU A 58 13.89 -5.89 3.73
CA GLU A 58 15.00 -6.81 4.02
C GLU A 58 16.07 -6.78 2.93
N ASN A 59 15.67 -6.50 1.69
CA ASN A 59 16.59 -6.43 0.54
C ASN A 59 16.99 -4.98 0.15
N GLY A 60 16.81 -4.00 1.05
CA GLY A 60 17.37 -2.66 0.88
C GLY A 60 16.74 -1.80 -0.23
N ALA A 61 15.49 -2.09 -0.64
CA ALA A 61 14.83 -1.35 -1.71
C ALA A 61 14.61 0.14 -1.38
N TYR A 62 14.71 0.52 -0.10
CA TYR A 62 14.45 1.87 0.41
C TYR A 62 15.71 2.70 0.71
N ASP A 63 16.92 2.18 0.49
CA ASP A 63 18.17 2.84 0.95
C ASP A 63 18.54 4.11 0.15
N ASP A 64 18.08 4.20 -1.10
CA ASP A 64 18.41 5.29 -2.04
C ASP A 64 17.13 5.86 -2.68
N VAL A 65 16.20 6.30 -1.83
CA VAL A 65 14.97 6.99 -2.22
C VAL A 65 14.62 8.09 -1.23
N ASP A 66 14.18 9.24 -1.73
CA ASP A 66 13.71 10.35 -0.90
C ASP A 66 12.28 10.11 -0.37
N TYR A 67 11.47 9.40 -1.15
CA TYR A 67 10.05 9.14 -0.86
C TYR A 67 9.66 7.71 -1.26
N VAL A 68 8.87 7.06 -0.41
CA VAL A 68 8.19 5.81 -0.70
C VAL A 68 6.68 6.07 -0.64
N SER A 69 5.98 5.74 -1.72
CA SER A 69 4.53 5.86 -1.79
C SER A 69 3.91 4.47 -1.84
N TYR A 70 3.00 4.20 -0.91
CA TYR A 70 2.20 2.98 -0.90
C TYR A 70 0.82 3.30 -1.45
N ASP A 71 0.49 2.74 -2.62
CA ASP A 71 -0.88 2.74 -3.14
C ASP A 71 -1.65 1.56 -2.51
N VAL A 72 -2.59 1.87 -1.62
CA VAL A 72 -3.25 0.87 -0.76
C VAL A 72 -4.76 0.92 -0.98
N LEU A 73 -5.34 -0.27 -1.11
CA LEU A 73 -6.79 -0.44 -1.26
C LEU A 73 -7.55 0.14 -0.05
N GLY A 74 -8.48 1.07 -0.32
CA GLY A 74 -9.20 1.84 0.69
C GLY A 74 -10.58 1.29 1.10
N ASP A 75 -11.13 0.32 0.37
CA ASP A 75 -12.48 -0.22 0.64
C ASP A 75 -12.53 -1.01 1.96
N VAL A 76 -11.41 -1.64 2.33
CA VAL A 76 -11.27 -2.40 3.56
C VAL A 76 -10.04 -1.92 4.33
N VAL A 77 -10.22 -1.64 5.62
CA VAL A 77 -9.14 -1.18 6.51
C VAL A 77 -8.86 -2.26 7.54
N CYS A 78 -8.47 -3.44 7.07
CA CYS A 78 -8.28 -4.62 7.92
C CYS A 78 -6.95 -5.34 7.65
N GLY A 79 -6.48 -6.09 8.66
CA GLY A 79 -5.34 -7.00 8.54
C GLY A 79 -4.09 -6.34 7.96
N GLY A 80 -3.65 -6.84 6.81
CA GLY A 80 -2.43 -6.38 6.14
C GLY A 80 -2.54 -5.06 5.38
N PHE A 81 -3.75 -4.60 5.01
CA PHE A 81 -3.92 -3.27 4.41
C PHE A 81 -3.68 -2.14 5.42
N ALA A 82 -3.86 -2.44 6.71
CA ALA A 82 -3.51 -1.53 7.78
C ALA A 82 -2.03 -1.64 8.21
N MET A 83 -1.24 -2.57 7.64
CA MET A 83 0.15 -2.77 8.03
C MET A 83 1.01 -1.52 7.82
N PRO A 84 0.92 -0.78 6.69
CA PRO A 84 1.72 0.43 6.53
C PRO A 84 1.49 1.47 7.63
N ILE A 85 0.26 1.54 8.14
CA ILE A 85 -0.16 2.42 9.24
C ILE A 85 0.27 1.85 10.60
N ARG A 86 0.01 0.57 10.83
CA ARG A 86 0.19 -0.12 12.11
C ARG A 86 1.66 -0.27 12.48
N GLU A 87 2.50 -0.57 11.51
CA GLU A 87 3.93 -0.84 11.70
C GLU A 87 4.79 0.37 11.34
N ASN A 88 4.17 1.55 11.22
CA ASN A 88 4.83 2.82 10.96
C ASN A 88 5.72 2.81 9.71
N LYS A 89 5.32 2.07 8.67
CA LYS A 89 6.00 2.08 7.37
C LYS A 89 5.69 3.37 6.59
N ALA A 90 4.49 3.92 6.79
CA ALA A 90 4.08 5.20 6.22
C ALA A 90 3.74 6.20 7.34
N GLN A 91 4.45 7.33 7.38
CA GLN A 91 4.25 8.36 8.41
C GLN A 91 3.15 9.35 8.05
N GLU A 92 2.98 9.63 6.75
CA GLU A 92 1.97 10.55 6.23
C GLU A 92 0.99 9.81 5.33
N ILE A 93 -0.30 9.94 5.63
CA ILE A 93 -1.37 9.32 4.85
C ILE A 93 -2.19 10.41 4.15
N TYR A 94 -2.37 10.26 2.85
CA TYR A 94 -3.23 11.09 2.04
C TYR A 94 -4.39 10.24 1.53
N ILE A 95 -5.63 10.70 1.74
CA ILE A 95 -6.82 9.96 1.32
C ILE A 95 -7.37 10.61 0.05
N VAL A 96 -7.37 9.87 -1.06
CA VAL A 96 -8.04 10.28 -2.29
C VAL A 96 -9.54 10.00 -2.16
N MET A 97 -10.37 11.01 -2.44
CA MET A 97 -11.83 10.91 -2.32
C MET A 97 -12.55 11.84 -3.30
N SER A 98 -13.86 11.68 -3.49
CA SER A 98 -14.70 12.54 -4.32
C SER A 98 -15.86 13.13 -3.49
N GLY A 99 -16.65 14.04 -4.06
CA GLY A 99 -17.87 14.56 -3.40
C GLY A 99 -18.98 13.52 -3.16
N GLU A 100 -18.79 12.26 -3.58
CA GLU A 100 -19.78 11.20 -3.41
C GLU A 100 -19.84 10.71 -1.96
N MET A 101 -21.06 10.41 -1.49
CA MET A 101 -21.30 9.95 -0.12
C MET A 101 -20.46 8.72 0.24
N MET A 102 -20.30 7.76 -0.68
CA MET A 102 -19.49 6.56 -0.42
C MET A 102 -18.00 6.86 -0.29
N ALA A 103 -17.48 7.82 -1.05
CA ALA A 103 -16.08 8.23 -0.95
C ALA A 103 -15.81 8.96 0.37
N LEU A 104 -16.72 9.85 0.79
CA LEU A 104 -16.68 10.48 2.12
C LEU A 104 -16.78 9.45 3.26
N TYR A 105 -17.66 8.46 3.11
CA TYR A 105 -17.82 7.38 4.07
C TYR A 105 -16.55 6.53 4.22
N ALA A 106 -15.95 6.13 3.08
CA ALA A 106 -14.69 5.39 3.06
C ALA A 106 -13.56 6.21 3.69
N ALA A 107 -13.42 7.48 3.32
CA ALA A 107 -12.42 8.39 3.90
C ALA A 107 -12.55 8.51 5.42
N ASN A 108 -13.78 8.63 5.93
CA ASN A 108 -14.04 8.66 7.37
C ASN A 108 -13.65 7.34 8.07
N ASN A 109 -13.90 6.19 7.45
CA ASN A 109 -13.50 4.89 8.01
C ASN A 109 -11.98 4.70 8.00
N ILE A 110 -11.29 5.13 6.96
CA ILE A 110 -9.82 5.15 6.90
C ILE A 110 -9.29 6.06 8.01
N ALA A 111 -9.83 7.28 8.17
CA ALA A 111 -9.42 8.21 9.22
C ALA A 111 -9.58 7.62 10.64
N LYS A 112 -10.65 6.88 10.92
CA LYS A 112 -10.80 6.13 12.18
C LYS A 112 -9.72 5.07 12.37
N GLY A 113 -9.36 4.37 11.29
CA GLY A 113 -8.25 3.41 11.27
C GLY A 113 -6.92 4.08 11.62
N ILE A 114 -6.64 5.25 11.03
CA ILE A 114 -5.45 6.06 11.33
C ILE A 114 -5.44 6.49 12.80
N LEU A 115 -6.55 7.03 13.30
CA LEU A 115 -6.65 7.49 14.70
C LEU A 115 -6.31 6.38 15.70
N LYS A 116 -6.71 5.14 15.41
CA LYS A 116 -6.40 3.98 16.25
C LYS A 116 -4.88 3.76 16.42
N TYR A 117 -4.07 4.05 15.41
CA TYR A 117 -2.62 3.83 15.42
C TYR A 117 -1.81 5.13 15.58
N ALA A 118 -2.44 6.30 15.47
CA ALA A 118 -1.79 7.59 15.59
C ALA A 118 -1.07 7.78 16.95
N HIS A 119 -1.62 7.20 18.02
CA HIS A 119 -1.05 7.30 19.37
C HIS A 119 0.16 6.39 19.61
N SER A 120 0.28 5.28 18.88
CA SER A 120 1.36 4.30 19.07
C SER A 120 2.48 4.43 18.04
N GLY A 121 2.15 4.85 16.81
CA GLY A 121 3.05 4.71 15.66
C GLY A 121 3.52 6.00 15.03
N GLY A 122 3.17 7.19 15.54
CA GLY A 122 3.63 8.46 14.92
C GLY A 122 2.97 8.82 13.58
N VAL A 123 2.26 7.88 12.94
CA VAL A 123 1.50 8.07 11.70
C VAL A 123 0.44 9.16 11.82
N ARG A 124 0.30 9.99 10.79
CA ARG A 124 -0.64 11.12 10.72
C ARG A 124 -1.43 11.13 9.42
N LEU A 125 -2.64 11.70 9.48
CA LEU A 125 -3.38 12.10 8.29
C LEU A 125 -2.77 13.40 7.77
N GLY A 126 -2.11 13.36 6.62
CA GLY A 126 -1.48 14.52 5.96
C GLY A 126 -2.49 15.38 5.20
N GLY A 127 -3.54 14.77 4.64
CA GLY A 127 -4.61 15.52 3.98
C GLY A 127 -5.61 14.67 3.22
N LEU A 128 -6.62 15.35 2.68
CA LEU A 128 -7.59 14.79 1.74
C LEU A 128 -7.28 15.33 0.35
N ILE A 129 -7.28 14.46 -0.65
CA ILE A 129 -7.11 14.81 -2.06
C ILE A 129 -8.46 14.61 -2.74
N CYS A 130 -9.10 15.72 -3.12
CA CYS A 130 -10.36 15.66 -3.86
C CYS A 130 -10.07 15.31 -5.32
N ASN A 131 -10.47 14.12 -5.74
CA ASN A 131 -10.56 13.74 -7.14
C ASN A 131 -11.95 14.14 -7.65
N GLU A 132 -12.00 15.28 -8.34
CA GLU A 132 -13.24 15.90 -8.79
C GLU A 132 -14.02 14.96 -9.72
N ARG A 133 -15.30 14.73 -9.39
CA ARG A 133 -16.24 13.97 -10.22
C ARG A 133 -17.36 14.81 -10.80
N GLN A 134 -17.23 16.14 -10.74
CA GLN A 134 -18.28 17.10 -11.11
C GLN A 134 -19.62 16.73 -10.46
N THR A 135 -19.57 16.40 -9.17
CA THR A 135 -20.78 16.16 -8.38
C THR A 135 -21.47 17.50 -8.20
N ASP A 136 -22.28 17.87 -9.19
CA ASP A 136 -23.21 18.98 -9.09
C ASP A 136 -24.18 18.73 -7.91
N ARG A 137 -24.66 19.84 -7.34
CA ARG A 137 -25.58 19.89 -6.20
C ARG A 137 -26.65 18.80 -6.16
#